data_AF-A0A432JV49-F1
#
_entry.id   AF-A0A432JV49-F1
#
_cell.length_a   1.000
_cell.length_b   1.000
_cell.length_c   1.000
_cell.angle_alpha   90.00
_cell.angle_beta   90.00
_cell.angle_gamma   90.00
#
_symmetry.space_group_name_H-M   'P 1'
#
loop_
_entity.id
_entity.type
_entity.pdbx_description
1 polymer ?
#
loop_
_entity_poly.entity_id
_entity_poly.type
_entity_poly.pdbx_seq_one_letter_code
_entity_poly.pdbx_strand_id
1 'polypeptide(L)'
;MMAGALSVSPREVVDMVHRASRAEGCSAGLADRVAVDIAFCEVHHGAGIAAWLGLADRSSAHLVEAVRSAYRLDLAVIEVQATGAGRQAWEPAIPFALVARSLYELAGSGVRWAGEPDGASGTDLLDSVHLVAGKCRPGGSDPFSERSKSVLAGGLSVDATLWSRLEVIAADFLMSEAVLDVAMG
;
A
#
# COMPACT_ATOMS: atom_id res chain seq x y z
N MET A 1 15.21 21.74 -8.12
CA MET A 1 15.96 20.52 -8.46
C MET A 1 15.02 19.68 -9.29
N MET A 2 15.36 19.37 -10.55
CA MET A 2 14.50 18.55 -11.41
C MET A 2 14.40 17.16 -10.78
N ALA A 3 13.28 16.86 -10.14
CA ALA A 3 12.99 15.51 -9.69
C ALA A 3 12.96 14.62 -10.94
N GLY A 4 13.99 13.78 -11.10
CA GLY A 4 14.04 12.83 -12.19
C GLY A 4 12.94 11.78 -12.01
N ALA A 5 12.37 11.30 -13.11
CA ALA A 5 11.55 10.09 -13.09
C ALA A 5 12.44 8.90 -13.45
N LEU A 6 12.26 7.78 -12.74
CA LEU A 6 12.98 6.54 -12.96
C LEU A 6 11.96 5.47 -13.38
N SER A 7 12.32 4.65 -14.37
CA SER A 7 11.48 3.54 -14.81
C SER A 7 11.86 2.28 -14.04
N VAL A 8 10.90 1.73 -13.29
CA VAL A 8 11.07 0.50 -12.50
C VAL A 8 9.95 -0.48 -12.82
N SER A 9 10.19 -1.77 -12.67
CA SER A 9 9.13 -2.76 -12.74
C SER A 9 8.29 -2.75 -11.46
N PRO A 10 6.99 -3.11 -11.52
CA PRO A 10 6.17 -3.28 -10.31
C PRO A 10 6.77 -4.25 -9.30
N ARG A 11 7.51 -5.27 -9.79
CA ARG A 11 8.20 -6.22 -8.93
C ARG A 11 9.31 -5.56 -8.12
N GLU A 12 10.07 -4.66 -8.72
CA GLU A 12 11.11 -3.90 -8.00
C GLU A 12 10.50 -3.03 -6.90
N VAL A 13 9.33 -2.43 -7.14
CA VAL A 13 8.60 -1.69 -6.09
C VAL A 13 8.24 -2.61 -4.93
N VAL A 14 7.66 -3.79 -5.22
CA VAL A 14 7.33 -4.78 -4.17
C VAL A 14 8.58 -5.18 -3.39
N ASP A 15 9.65 -5.58 -4.09
CA ASP A 15 10.88 -6.05 -3.45
C ASP A 15 11.54 -4.95 -2.59
N MET A 16 11.51 -3.69 -3.06
CA MET A 16 12.09 -2.56 -2.34
C MET A 16 11.25 -2.19 -1.10
N VAL A 17 9.93 -2.05 -1.24
CA VAL A 17 9.04 -1.73 -0.12
C VAL A 17 9.04 -2.84 0.92
N HIS A 18 9.11 -4.11 0.50
CA HIS A 18 9.25 -5.23 1.44
C HIS A 18 10.52 -5.06 2.29
N ARG A 19 11.69 -4.88 1.66
CA ARG A 19 12.96 -4.72 2.40
C ARG A 19 12.95 -3.50 3.31
N ALA A 20 12.46 -2.36 2.84
CA ALA A 20 12.33 -1.15 3.66
C ALA A 20 11.38 -1.39 4.85
N SER A 21 10.25 -2.07 4.64
CA SER A 21 9.32 -2.42 5.72
C SER A 21 9.95 -3.35 6.76
N ARG A 22 10.82 -4.27 6.32
CA ARG A 22 11.57 -5.14 7.24
C ARG A 22 12.59 -4.36 8.07
N ALA A 23 13.28 -3.38 7.48
CA ALA A 23 14.16 -2.47 8.22
C ALA A 23 13.36 -1.66 9.26
N GLU A 24 12.14 -1.25 8.92
CA GLU A 24 11.20 -0.54 9.80
C GLU A 24 10.45 -1.46 10.79
N GLY A 25 10.90 -2.71 10.99
CA GLY A 25 10.40 -3.59 12.05
C GLY A 25 9.07 -4.29 11.74
N CYS A 26 8.57 -4.27 10.50
CA CYS A 26 7.46 -5.14 10.11
C CYS A 26 7.89 -6.61 10.17
N SER A 27 6.97 -7.48 10.61
CA SER A 27 7.13 -8.92 10.43
C SER A 27 7.10 -9.28 8.94
N ALA A 28 7.60 -10.46 8.57
CA ALA A 28 7.63 -10.93 7.19
C ALA A 28 6.25 -10.80 6.49
N GLY A 29 5.20 -11.31 7.12
CA GLY A 29 3.86 -11.26 6.54
C GLY A 29 3.28 -9.84 6.44
N LEU A 30 3.59 -8.94 7.40
CA LEU A 30 3.16 -7.54 7.29
C LEU A 30 3.91 -6.82 6.17
N ALA A 31 5.21 -7.08 6.02
CA ALA A 31 6.07 -6.51 4.98
C ALA A 31 5.64 -7.00 3.58
N ASP A 32 5.35 -8.29 3.42
CA ASP A 32 4.85 -8.84 2.15
C ASP A 32 3.54 -8.18 1.73
N ARG A 33 2.60 -8.08 2.68
CA ARG A 33 1.28 -7.53 2.41
C ARG A 33 1.36 -6.03 2.07
N VAL A 34 2.07 -5.24 2.88
CA VAL A 34 2.18 -3.78 2.62
C VAL A 34 2.93 -3.50 1.32
N ALA A 35 3.95 -4.30 0.98
CA ALA A 35 4.65 -4.14 -0.30
C ALA A 35 3.74 -4.31 -1.51
N VAL A 36 2.85 -5.31 -1.47
CA VAL A 36 1.87 -5.54 -2.54
C VAL A 36 0.83 -4.42 -2.57
N ASP A 37 0.34 -3.97 -1.41
CA ASP A 37 -0.68 -2.91 -1.32
C ASP A 37 -0.12 -1.56 -1.83
N ILE A 38 1.10 -1.21 -1.44
CA ILE A 38 1.80 -0.02 -1.91
C ILE A 38 2.10 -0.08 -3.41
N ALA A 39 2.59 -1.21 -3.92
CA ALA A 39 2.86 -1.35 -5.36
C ALA A 39 1.56 -1.27 -6.18
N PHE A 40 0.48 -1.91 -5.72
CA PHE A 40 -0.83 -1.79 -6.35
C PHE A 40 -1.29 -0.32 -6.38
N CYS A 41 -1.19 0.38 -5.24
CA CYS A 41 -1.56 1.78 -5.17
C CYS A 41 -0.71 2.64 -6.10
N GLU A 42 0.61 2.47 -6.12
CA GLU A 42 1.51 3.23 -7.00
C GLU A 42 1.14 3.02 -8.49
N VAL A 43 0.83 1.79 -8.89
CA VAL A 43 0.44 1.47 -10.26
C VAL A 43 -0.90 2.10 -10.62
N HIS A 44 -1.90 2.05 -9.74
CA HIS A 44 -3.29 2.35 -10.12
C HIS A 44 -3.81 3.73 -9.67
N HIS A 45 -3.27 4.25 -8.59
CA HIS A 45 -3.70 5.51 -7.97
C HIS A 45 -2.55 6.51 -7.83
N GLY A 46 -1.30 6.04 -7.90
CA GLY A 46 -0.11 6.84 -7.65
C GLY A 46 0.13 7.13 -6.18
N ALA A 47 1.33 7.61 -5.86
CA ALA A 47 1.71 8.06 -4.51
C ALA A 47 1.64 6.98 -3.40
N GLY A 48 1.69 5.70 -3.77
CA GLY A 48 1.84 4.61 -2.81
C GLY A 48 3.18 4.70 -2.08
N ILE A 49 4.29 4.89 -2.81
CA ILE A 49 5.62 5.01 -2.21
C ILE A 49 5.69 6.26 -1.32
N ALA A 50 5.10 7.37 -1.76
CA ALA A 50 5.01 8.59 -0.96
C ALA A 50 4.22 8.37 0.34
N ALA A 51 3.11 7.63 0.29
CA ALA A 51 2.33 7.28 1.47
C ALA A 51 3.11 6.41 2.45
N TRP A 52 3.83 5.41 1.95
CA TRP A 52 4.70 4.57 2.78
C TRP A 52 5.79 5.38 3.48
N LEU A 53 6.50 6.24 2.73
CA LEU A 53 7.53 7.12 3.29
C LEU A 53 6.94 8.08 4.34
N GLY A 54 5.74 8.61 4.10
CA GLY A 54 5.06 9.48 5.06
C GLY A 54 4.71 8.78 6.38
N LEU A 55 4.49 7.46 6.37
CA LEU A 55 4.32 6.66 7.59
C LEU A 55 5.66 6.41 8.30
N ALA A 56 6.69 6.01 7.55
CA ALA A 56 8.04 5.76 8.06
C ALA A 56 8.63 7.02 8.72
N ASP A 57 8.43 8.18 8.10
CA ASP A 57 8.90 9.49 8.59
C ASP A 57 8.33 9.88 9.96
N ARG A 58 7.18 9.31 10.37
CA ARG A 58 6.62 9.55 11.70
C ARG A 58 7.26 8.66 12.75
N SER A 59 7.36 7.36 12.48
CA SER A 59 8.15 6.37 13.23
C SER A 59 7.83 4.97 12.69
N SER A 60 8.77 4.04 12.89
CA SER A 60 8.57 2.61 12.62
C SER A 60 7.34 2.04 13.34
N ALA A 61 7.11 2.44 14.60
CA ALA A 61 5.95 2.01 15.38
C ALA A 61 4.62 2.49 14.77
N HIS A 62 4.57 3.73 14.29
CA HIS A 62 3.40 4.28 13.62
C HIS A 62 3.11 3.56 12.30
N LEU A 63 4.15 3.27 11.50
CA LEU A 63 4.02 2.49 10.27
C LEU A 63 3.45 1.10 10.56
N VAL A 64 4.02 0.36 11.52
CA VAL A 64 3.58 -1.00 11.84
C VAL A 64 2.12 -1.01 12.31
N GLU A 65 1.73 -0.04 13.14
CA GLU A 65 0.36 0.05 13.63
C GLU A 65 -0.64 0.42 12.52
N ALA A 66 -0.31 1.40 11.67
CA ALA A 66 -1.15 1.78 10.53
C ALA A 66 -1.40 0.59 9.59
N VAL A 67 -0.34 -0.16 9.27
CA VAL A 67 -0.40 -1.36 8.43
C VAL A 67 -1.29 -2.44 9.06
N ARG A 68 -1.12 -2.73 10.36
CA ARG A 68 -1.98 -3.69 11.07
C ARG A 68 -3.44 -3.25 11.11
N SER A 69 -3.67 -1.97 11.34
CA SER A 69 -5.01 -1.40 11.48
C SER A 69 -5.76 -1.41 10.15
N ALA A 70 -5.08 -1.16 9.03
CA ALA A 70 -5.64 -1.25 7.68
C ALA A 70 -6.20 -2.66 7.36
N TYR A 71 -5.61 -3.71 7.93
CA TYR A 71 -6.02 -5.10 7.70
C TYR A 71 -7.29 -5.52 8.45
N ARG A 72 -7.94 -4.61 9.19
CA ARG A 72 -9.15 -4.91 9.97
C ARG A 72 -10.45 -4.80 9.17
N LEU A 73 -10.39 -4.65 7.85
CA LEU A 73 -11.57 -4.57 6.97
C LEU A 73 -12.49 -5.79 7.06
N ASP A 74 -11.97 -6.96 7.42
CA ASP A 74 -12.75 -8.20 7.53
C ASP A 74 -13.98 -8.07 8.43
N LEU A 75 -13.89 -7.28 9.52
CA LEU A 75 -15.03 -7.05 10.41
C LEU A 75 -16.18 -6.31 9.71
N ALA A 76 -15.86 -5.28 8.92
CA ALA A 76 -16.85 -4.55 8.15
C ALA A 76 -17.45 -5.43 7.04
N VAL A 77 -16.67 -6.35 6.46
CA VAL A 77 -17.14 -7.31 5.46
C VAL A 77 -18.14 -8.30 6.08
N ILE A 78 -17.85 -8.81 7.27
CA ILE A 78 -18.79 -9.68 8.03
C ILE A 78 -20.10 -8.93 8.30
N GLU A 79 -20.03 -7.65 8.68
CA GLU A 79 -21.21 -6.82 8.93
C GLU A 79 -22.05 -6.61 7.66
N VAL A 80 -21.39 -6.38 6.51
CA VAL A 80 -22.07 -6.30 5.21
C VAL A 80 -22.82 -7.58 4.88
N GLN A 81 -22.24 -8.75 5.15
CA GLN A 81 -22.89 -10.03 4.90
C GLN A 81 -24.11 -10.24 5.82
N ALA A 82 -24.05 -9.76 7.06
CA ALA A 82 -25.11 -9.92 8.04
C ALA A 82 -26.27 -8.92 7.85
N THR A 83 -25.97 -7.66 7.50
CA THR A 83 -26.93 -6.55 7.55
C THR A 83 -27.07 -5.76 6.24
N GLY A 84 -26.22 -6.03 5.25
CA GLY A 84 -26.18 -5.33 3.96
C GLY A 84 -25.28 -4.10 3.93
N ALA A 85 -24.78 -3.64 5.08
CA ALA A 85 -23.82 -2.54 5.19
C ALA A 85 -22.83 -2.78 6.33
N GLY A 86 -21.68 -2.14 6.29
CA GLY A 86 -20.70 -2.18 7.38
C GLY A 86 -19.79 -0.98 7.35
N ARG A 87 -19.11 -0.70 8.46
CA ARG A 87 -18.18 0.43 8.55
C ARG A 87 -16.89 0.02 9.23
N GLN A 88 -15.77 0.37 8.62
CA GLN A 88 -14.47 0.36 9.27
C GLN A 88 -14.02 1.79 9.49
N ALA A 89 -13.52 2.09 10.69
CA ALA A 89 -12.96 3.39 11.04
C ALA A 89 -11.55 3.22 11.59
N TRP A 90 -10.73 4.25 11.43
CA TRP A 90 -9.34 4.29 11.87
C TRP A 90 -9.06 5.57 12.64
N GLU A 91 -8.52 5.42 13.84
CA GLU A 91 -7.96 6.49 14.64
C GLU A 91 -6.56 6.07 15.10
N PRO A 92 -5.47 6.68 14.58
CA PRO A 92 -5.46 7.76 13.59
C PRO A 92 -5.89 7.31 12.19
N ALA A 93 -6.26 8.28 11.34
CA ALA A 93 -6.55 8.04 9.93
C ALA A 93 -5.34 7.42 9.21
N ILE A 94 -5.61 6.53 8.25
CA ILE A 94 -4.58 5.79 7.50
C ILE A 94 -4.53 6.25 6.03
N PRO A 95 -3.38 6.14 5.35
CA PRO A 95 -3.32 6.43 3.92
C PRO A 95 -4.14 5.43 3.10
N PHE A 96 -4.81 5.92 2.05
CA PHE A 96 -5.57 5.10 1.11
C PHE A 96 -4.74 3.99 0.48
N ALA A 97 -3.42 4.20 0.30
CA ALA A 97 -2.50 3.19 -0.21
C ALA A 97 -2.53 1.86 0.56
N LEU A 98 -2.89 1.86 1.85
CA LEU A 98 -2.96 0.64 2.66
C LEU A 98 -4.23 -0.18 2.43
N VAL A 99 -5.28 0.40 1.81
CA VAL A 99 -6.58 -0.27 1.64
C VAL A 99 -7.04 -0.36 0.19
N ALA A 100 -6.44 0.39 -0.73
CA ALA A 100 -6.83 0.45 -2.14
C ALA A 100 -6.99 -0.95 -2.78
N ARG A 101 -5.99 -1.83 -2.60
CA ARG A 101 -6.06 -3.19 -3.15
C ARG A 101 -7.17 -4.02 -2.51
N SER A 102 -7.28 -3.99 -1.18
CA SER A 102 -8.30 -4.74 -0.46
C SER A 102 -9.72 -4.31 -0.88
N LEU A 103 -9.96 -3.01 -1.03
CA LEU A 103 -11.23 -2.47 -1.52
C LEU A 103 -11.52 -2.89 -2.97
N TYR A 104 -10.49 -2.90 -3.82
CA TYR A 104 -10.60 -3.41 -5.18
C TYR A 104 -10.97 -4.91 -5.23
N GLU A 105 -10.32 -5.74 -4.41
CA GLU A 105 -10.61 -7.17 -4.29
C GLU A 105 -12.04 -7.43 -3.78
N LEU A 106 -12.49 -6.63 -2.80
CA LEU A 106 -13.86 -6.68 -2.28
C LEU A 106 -14.91 -6.32 -3.33
N ALA A 107 -14.63 -5.36 -4.21
CA ALA A 107 -15.53 -5.03 -5.30
C ALA A 107 -15.72 -6.22 -6.28
N GLY A 108 -14.69 -7.05 -6.44
CA GLY A 108 -14.77 -8.31 -7.16
C GLY A 108 -15.69 -9.35 -6.51
N SER A 109 -15.74 -9.37 -5.17
CA SER A 109 -16.59 -10.29 -4.39
C SER A 109 -18.01 -9.77 -4.12
N GLY A 110 -18.35 -8.58 -4.61
CA GLY A 110 -19.70 -8.00 -4.47
C GLY A 110 -19.87 -7.10 -3.24
N VAL A 111 -18.78 -6.68 -2.60
CA VAL A 111 -18.79 -5.68 -1.53
C VAL A 111 -18.21 -4.37 -2.07
N ARG A 112 -18.96 -3.26 -2.01
CA ARG A 112 -18.52 -1.98 -2.57
C ARG A 112 -18.29 -0.93 -1.50
N TRP A 113 -17.34 -0.05 -1.74
CA TRP A 113 -17.18 1.17 -0.96
C TRP A 113 -18.25 2.19 -1.39
N ALA A 114 -19.12 2.55 -0.44
CA ALA A 114 -20.07 3.63 -0.60
C ALA A 114 -19.37 4.99 -0.44
N GLY A 115 -19.46 5.84 -1.46
CA GLY A 115 -18.86 7.17 -1.45
C GLY A 115 -17.34 7.16 -1.71
N GLU A 116 -16.86 6.22 -2.54
CA GLU A 116 -15.49 6.25 -3.04
C GLU A 116 -15.16 7.63 -3.63
N PRO A 117 -14.10 8.32 -3.18
CA PRO A 117 -13.70 9.60 -3.74
C PRO A 117 -13.22 9.42 -5.18
N ASP A 118 -13.71 10.26 -6.09
CA ASP A 118 -13.23 10.28 -7.46
C ASP A 118 -11.74 10.66 -7.49
N GLY A 119 -10.89 9.71 -7.89
CA GLY A 119 -9.47 9.96 -8.10
C GLY A 119 -8.61 10.01 -6.83
N ALA A 120 -8.98 9.26 -5.78
CA ALA A 120 -8.16 9.12 -4.58
C ALA A 120 -6.69 8.72 -4.90
N SER A 121 -5.75 9.45 -4.32
CA SER A 121 -4.30 9.24 -4.35
C SER A 121 -3.86 8.42 -3.15
N GLY A 122 -2.74 7.70 -3.26
CA GLY A 122 -2.22 6.87 -2.17
C GLY A 122 -1.98 7.59 -0.84
N THR A 123 -1.65 8.88 -0.89
CA THR A 123 -1.41 9.72 0.29
C THR A 123 -2.67 10.27 0.95
N ASP A 124 -3.84 10.14 0.30
CA ASP A 124 -5.09 10.65 0.86
C ASP A 124 -5.43 9.87 2.13
N LEU A 125 -5.77 10.59 3.20
CA LEU A 125 -6.04 9.99 4.49
C LEU A 125 -7.51 9.60 4.61
N LEU A 126 -7.74 8.38 5.11
CA LEU A 126 -9.05 7.82 5.38
C LEU A 126 -9.24 7.66 6.89
N ASP A 127 -10.25 8.35 7.42
CA ASP A 127 -10.75 8.10 8.77
C ASP A 127 -11.70 6.91 8.83
N SER A 128 -12.32 6.56 7.71
CA SER A 128 -13.28 5.47 7.62
C SER A 128 -13.64 5.09 6.18
N VAL A 129 -14.16 3.88 6.04
CA VAL A 129 -14.82 3.41 4.82
C VAL A 129 -16.18 2.80 5.18
N HIS A 130 -17.16 3.09 4.35
CA HIS A 130 -18.50 2.52 4.43
C HIS A 130 -18.65 1.46 3.34
N LEU A 131 -18.84 0.22 3.73
CA LEU A 131 -19.01 -0.89 2.80
C LEU A 131 -20.49 -1.25 2.68
N VAL A 132 -20.92 -1.60 1.48
CA VAL A 132 -22.29 -2.02 1.19
C VAL A 132 -22.32 -3.24 0.28
N ALA A 133 -23.34 -4.07 0.42
CA ALA A 133 -23.59 -5.15 -0.52
C ALA A 133 -23.89 -4.57 -1.91
N GLY A 134 -23.25 -5.11 -2.93
CA GLY A 134 -23.37 -4.64 -4.30
C GLY A 134 -23.26 -5.77 -5.31
N LYS A 135 -23.39 -5.43 -6.59
CA LYS A 135 -23.12 -6.39 -7.65
C LYS A 135 -21.62 -6.58 -7.80
N CYS A 136 -21.19 -7.82 -8.02
CA CYS A 136 -19.85 -8.12 -8.50
C CYS A 136 -19.56 -7.28 -9.74
N ARG A 137 -18.31 -6.81 -9.82
CA ARG A 137 -17.85 -6.03 -10.94
C ARG A 137 -17.98 -6.85 -12.24
N PRO A 138 -18.61 -6.30 -13.31
CA PRO A 138 -18.81 -7.04 -14.55
C PRO A 138 -17.46 -7.38 -15.20
N GLY A 139 -17.35 -8.57 -15.81
CA GLY A 139 -16.12 -9.11 -16.42
C GLY A 139 -15.66 -8.46 -17.73
N GLY A 140 -15.86 -7.15 -17.90
CA GLY A 140 -15.33 -6.38 -19.03
C GLY A 140 -13.86 -6.00 -18.85
N SER A 141 -13.32 -5.17 -19.76
CA SER A 141 -11.96 -4.62 -19.62
C SER A 141 -11.87 -3.77 -18.36
N ASP A 142 -11.25 -4.33 -17.32
CA ASP A 142 -10.98 -3.64 -16.08
C ASP A 142 -9.81 -2.65 -16.28
N PRO A 143 -10.00 -1.33 -16.01
CA PRO A 143 -8.92 -0.35 -16.13
C PRO A 143 -7.69 -0.67 -15.28
N PHE A 144 -7.83 -1.40 -14.17
CA PHE A 144 -6.70 -1.86 -13.37
C PHE A 144 -5.90 -2.90 -14.15
N SER A 145 -6.55 -3.92 -14.71
CA SER A 145 -5.92 -4.91 -15.59
C SER A 145 -5.18 -4.29 -16.77
N GLU A 146 -5.80 -3.33 -17.47
CA GLU A 146 -5.17 -2.65 -18.61
C GLU A 146 -3.96 -1.81 -18.17
N ARG A 147 -4.07 -1.10 -17.05
CA ARG A 147 -2.95 -0.34 -16.50
C ARG A 147 -1.81 -1.24 -16.05
N SER A 148 -2.10 -2.38 -15.42
CA SER A 148 -1.10 -3.40 -15.08
C SER A 148 -0.37 -3.91 -16.31
N LYS A 149 -1.08 -4.26 -17.39
CA LYS A 149 -0.45 -4.69 -18.65
C LYS A 149 0.45 -3.60 -19.24
N SER A 150 -0.03 -2.36 -19.26
CA SER A 150 0.73 -1.22 -19.76
C SER A 150 2.03 -1.01 -18.98
N VAL A 151 1.97 -1.07 -17.64
CA VAL A 151 3.13 -0.88 -16.78
C VAL A 151 4.09 -2.07 -16.86
N LEU A 152 3.59 -3.30 -17.02
CA LEU A 152 4.44 -4.47 -17.26
C LEU A 152 5.19 -4.38 -18.60
N ALA A 153 4.61 -3.75 -19.61
CA ALA A 153 5.24 -3.58 -20.91
C ALA A 153 6.18 -2.36 -20.99
N GLY A 154 5.82 -1.24 -20.33
CA GLY A 154 6.53 0.04 -20.45
C GLY A 154 7.35 0.47 -19.23
N GLY A 155 7.24 -0.24 -18.11
CA GLY A 155 7.77 0.19 -16.82
C GLY A 155 6.87 1.20 -16.10
N LEU A 156 7.07 1.31 -14.79
CA LEU A 156 6.42 2.27 -13.91
C LEU A 156 7.33 3.47 -13.71
N SER A 157 6.85 4.66 -14.04
CA SER A 157 7.55 5.92 -13.77
C SER A 157 7.38 6.29 -12.29
N VAL A 158 8.49 6.29 -11.54
CA VAL A 158 8.54 6.65 -10.12
C VAL A 158 9.43 7.88 -9.92
N ASP A 159 9.10 8.72 -8.94
CA ASP A 159 9.96 9.83 -8.54
C ASP A 159 11.31 9.32 -7.99
N ALA A 160 12.42 9.75 -8.60
CA ALA A 160 13.76 9.30 -8.25
C ALA A 160 14.17 9.68 -6.81
N THR A 161 13.62 10.77 -6.27
CA THR A 161 13.89 11.20 -4.89
C THR A 161 13.22 10.25 -3.91
N LEU A 162 11.95 9.93 -4.14
CA LEU A 162 11.22 8.96 -3.32
C LEU A 162 11.89 7.58 -3.41
N TRP A 163 12.28 7.17 -4.62
CA TRP A 163 12.98 5.91 -4.84
C TRP A 163 14.30 5.86 -4.06
N SER A 164 15.15 6.89 -4.16
CA SER A 164 16.43 6.94 -3.45
C SER A 164 16.26 6.90 -1.94
N ARG A 165 15.24 7.57 -1.38
CA ARG A 165 14.94 7.47 0.07
C ARG A 165 14.56 6.05 0.48
N LEU A 166 13.75 5.38 -0.34
CA LEU A 166 13.35 4.00 -0.10
C LEU A 166 14.55 3.05 -0.16
N GLU A 167 15.49 3.27 -1.09
CA GLU A 167 16.73 2.51 -1.19
C GLU A 167 17.61 2.65 0.06
N VAL A 168 17.74 3.87 0.60
CA VAL A 168 18.50 4.12 1.83
C VAL A 168 17.91 3.33 3.00
N ILE A 169 16.60 3.37 3.21
CA ILE A 169 15.94 2.63 4.29
C ILE A 169 16.05 1.12 4.06
N ALA A 170 15.88 0.65 2.83
CA ALA A 170 16.00 -0.76 2.49
C ALA A 170 17.44 -1.31 2.63
N ALA A 171 18.46 -0.45 2.64
CA ALA A 171 19.85 -0.85 2.84
C ALA A 171 20.10 -1.32 4.27
N ASP A 172 19.41 -0.75 5.26
CA ASP A 172 19.54 -1.13 6.68
C ASP A 172 19.12 -2.59 6.93
N PHE A 173 18.18 -3.12 6.12
CA PHE A 173 17.81 -4.54 6.15
C PHE A 173 18.95 -5.48 5.72
N LEU A 174 19.87 -5.00 4.88
CA LEU A 174 21.00 -5.78 4.36
C LEU A 174 22.25 -5.68 5.25
N MET A 175 22.20 -4.95 6.37
CA MET A 175 23.32 -4.92 7.31
C MET A 175 23.45 -6.26 8.03
N SER A 176 24.47 -7.03 7.63
CA SER A 176 24.84 -8.30 8.25
C SER A 176 25.26 -8.10 9.71
N GLU A 177 24.93 -9.04 10.61
CA GLU A 177 25.34 -9.02 12.04
C GLU A 177 26.83 -8.70 12.24
N ALA A 178 27.69 -9.08 11.30
CA ALA A 178 29.12 -8.78 11.33
C ALA A 178 29.46 -7.28 11.42
N VAL A 179 28.60 -6.37 10.95
CA VAL A 179 28.82 -4.93 11.09
C VAL A 179 28.37 -4.40 12.45
N LEU A 180 27.38 -5.06 13.08
CA LEU A 180 26.92 -4.75 14.43
C LEU A 180 27.95 -5.17 15.50
N ASP A 181 28.65 -6.30 15.29
CA ASP A 181 29.74 -6.75 16.16
C ASP A 181 30.96 -5.81 16.14
N VAL A 182 31.24 -5.16 15.00
CA VAL A 182 32.36 -4.19 14.89
C VAL A 182 32.02 -2.83 15.52
N ALA A 183 30.74 -2.45 15.60
CA ALA A 183 30.32 -1.20 16.23
C ALA A 183 30.18 -1.30 17.76
N MET A 184 30.14 -2.51 18.33
CA MET A 184 30.02 -2.77 19.77
C MET A 184 31.29 -3.34 20.42
N GLY A 185 32.38 -3.51 19.67
CA GLY A 185 33.71 -3.90 20.16
C GLY A 185 34.67 -2.72 20.27
#